data_AF-A0A3D4V9S9-F1
#
_entry.id   AF-A0A3D4V9S9-F1
#
_cell.length_a   1.000
_cell.length_b   1.000
_cell.length_c   1.000
_cell.angle_alpha   90.00
_cell.angle_beta   90.00
_cell.angle_gamma   90.00
#
_symmetry.space_group_name_H-M   'P 1'
#
loop_
_entity.id
_entity.type
_entity.pdbx_description
1 polymer ?
#
loop_
_entity_poly.entity_id
_entity_poly.type
_entity_poly.pdbx_seq_one_letter_code
_entity_poly.pdbx_strand_id
1 'polypeptide(L)'
;MSRFFPREVIHWGEEHLHPLRAFAIRTVEPAGITGIVLRLWRVVLLGTDNWLLFVAGLTIAMLFLCGMLTWHLGNFPVRRWPLRVLAFLIIEVAVELGMSSLLIAAGRERLGSQLATWGDWWPLAAQTLLQRGVVVIPFVLVLALVVQLVRRAVDQRQDARPAH
;
A
#
# COMPACT_ATOMS: atom_id res chain seq x y z
N MET A 1 -14.09 25.01 -8.35
CA MET A 1 -13.89 23.55 -8.51
C MET A 1 -12.57 23.18 -7.85
N SER A 2 -12.62 22.30 -6.85
CA SER A 2 -11.49 21.89 -6.02
C SER A 2 -10.38 21.25 -6.87
N ARG A 3 -9.16 21.80 -6.80
CA ARG A 3 -7.98 21.28 -7.47
C ARG A 3 -7.61 19.92 -6.85
N PHE A 4 -8.00 18.84 -7.51
CA PHE A 4 -7.78 17.46 -7.06
C PHE A 4 -6.29 17.04 -7.07
N PHE A 5 -5.41 17.82 -7.73
CA PHE A 5 -3.97 17.55 -7.79
C PHE A 5 -3.15 18.82 -7.52
N PRO A 6 -2.38 18.91 -6.41
CA PRO A 6 -1.57 20.08 -6.09
C PRO A 6 -0.38 20.24 -7.07
N ARG A 7 -0.21 21.46 -7.62
CA ARG A 7 0.99 21.88 -8.40
C ARG A 7 2.02 22.64 -7.55
N GLU A 8 1.63 23.20 -6.42
CA GLU A 8 2.48 24.01 -5.53
C GLU A 8 2.62 23.38 -4.13
N VAL A 9 3.72 23.67 -3.44
CA VAL A 9 3.92 23.29 -2.04
C VAL A 9 3.04 24.21 -1.20
N ILE A 10 1.90 23.70 -0.74
CA ILE A 10 1.07 24.40 0.25
C ILE A 10 1.96 24.63 1.48
N HIS A 11 2.14 25.89 1.90
CA HIS A 11 2.73 26.23 3.18
C HIS A 11 1.72 25.84 4.27
N TRP A 12 1.94 24.67 4.88
CA TRP A 12 1.03 24.07 5.85
C TRP A 12 1.24 24.69 7.23
N GLY A 13 0.53 25.79 7.47
CA GLY A 13 0.15 26.23 8.82
C GLY A 13 -1.37 26.46 8.81
N GLU A 14 -2.07 25.87 9.76
CA GLU A 14 -3.40 26.31 10.24
C GLU A 14 -4.70 25.76 9.60
N GLU A 15 -4.70 25.00 8.50
CA GLU A 15 -5.94 24.31 8.08
C GLU A 15 -6.09 22.95 8.79
N HIS A 16 -7.12 22.83 9.65
CA HIS A 16 -7.56 21.57 10.26
C HIS A 16 -7.92 20.54 9.17
N LEU A 17 -6.94 19.73 8.78
CA LEU A 17 -7.12 18.62 7.85
C LEU A 17 -8.17 17.65 8.39
N HIS A 18 -9.15 17.30 7.56
CA HIS A 18 -10.10 16.23 7.85
C HIS A 18 -9.32 14.98 8.31
N PRO A 19 -9.72 14.29 9.41
CA PRO A 19 -8.91 13.25 10.04
C PRO A 19 -8.45 12.13 9.10
N LEU A 20 -9.28 11.78 8.11
CA LEU A 20 -8.96 10.80 7.06
C LEU A 20 -7.79 11.23 6.15
N ARG A 21 -7.62 12.54 5.94
CA ARG A 21 -6.52 13.11 5.13
C ARG A 21 -5.25 13.27 5.96
N ALA A 22 -5.38 13.62 7.24
CA ALA A 22 -4.25 13.61 8.17
C ALA A 22 -3.65 12.19 8.30
N PHE A 23 -4.53 11.17 8.38
CA PHE A 23 -4.17 9.75 8.37
C PHE A 23 -3.42 9.36 7.09
N ALA A 24 -3.92 9.79 5.92
CA ALA A 24 -3.28 9.54 4.62
C ALA A 24 -1.84 10.07 4.51
N ILE A 25 -1.56 11.20 5.15
CA ILE A 25 -0.28 11.91 5.07
C ILE A 25 0.80 11.20 5.88
N ARG A 26 0.42 10.59 7.01
CA ARG A 26 1.33 9.86 7.89
C ARG A 26 1.62 8.50 7.26
N THR A 27 2.80 8.28 6.69
CA THR A 27 3.16 7.00 6.05
C THR A 27 3.05 5.80 7.01
N VAL A 28 3.24 6.01 8.32
CA VAL A 28 3.22 4.96 9.33
C VAL A 28 1.85 4.31 9.50
N GLU A 29 0.78 5.12 9.54
CA GLU A 29 -0.56 4.64 9.87
C GLU A 29 -1.17 3.73 8.78
N PRO A 30 -1.21 4.10 7.48
CA PRO A 30 -1.72 3.24 6.42
C PRO A 30 -0.81 2.04 6.17
N ALA A 31 0.53 2.20 6.21
CA ALA A 31 1.45 1.07 6.02
C ALA A 31 1.33 0.04 7.16
N GLY A 32 1.20 0.51 8.41
CA GLY A 32 1.03 -0.35 9.57
C GLY A 32 -0.30 -1.09 9.57
N ILE A 33 -1.42 -0.39 9.34
CA ILE A 33 -2.73 -1.05 9.24
C ILE A 33 -2.73 -2.07 8.10
N THR A 34 -2.14 -1.70 6.95
CA THR A 34 -2.07 -2.61 5.80
C THR A 34 -1.31 -3.89 6.16
N GLY A 35 -0.12 -3.78 6.76
CA GLY A 35 0.65 -4.95 7.17
C GLY A 35 -0.11 -5.86 8.16
N ILE A 36 -0.75 -5.30 9.18
CA ILE A 36 -1.54 -6.09 10.16
C ILE A 36 -2.69 -6.82 9.46
N VAL A 37 -3.50 -6.08 8.69
CA VAL A 37 -4.68 -6.63 8.02
C VAL A 37 -4.29 -7.72 7.04
N LEU A 38 -3.28 -7.46 6.19
CA LEU A 38 -2.82 -8.44 5.20
C LEU A 38 -2.27 -9.70 5.88
N ARG A 39 -1.57 -9.57 7.01
CA ARG A 39 -1.03 -10.74 7.72
C ARG A 39 -2.11 -11.59 8.35
N LEU A 40 -3.04 -10.97 9.07
CA LEU A 40 -4.17 -11.69 9.68
C LEU A 40 -5.06 -12.33 8.61
N TRP A 41 -5.34 -11.59 7.52
CA TRP A 41 -6.12 -12.10 6.40
C TRP A 41 -5.46 -13.33 5.75
N ARG A 42 -4.13 -13.31 5.58
CA ARG A 42 -3.39 -14.46 5.06
C ARG A 42 -3.57 -15.70 5.93
N VAL A 43 -3.55 -15.57 7.26
CA VAL A 43 -3.79 -16.72 8.16
C VAL A 43 -5.17 -17.32 7.93
N VAL A 44 -6.21 -16.48 7.77
CA VAL A 44 -7.57 -16.93 7.47
C VAL A 44 -7.65 -17.63 6.12
N LEU A 45 -7.03 -17.07 5.07
CA LEU A 45 -7.02 -17.67 3.74
C LEU A 45 -6.31 -19.02 3.71
N LEU A 46 -5.16 -19.14 4.38
CA LEU A 46 -4.42 -20.39 4.46
C LEU A 46 -5.13 -21.47 5.30
N GLY A 47 -6.15 -21.11 6.08
CA GLY A 47 -7.01 -22.06 6.78
C GLY A 47 -8.22 -22.53 5.97
N THR A 48 -8.41 -22.03 4.75
CA THR A 48 -9.59 -22.33 3.92
C THR A 48 -9.26 -23.38 2.86
N ASP A 49 -10.08 -24.44 2.78
CA ASP A 49 -9.93 -25.50 1.75
C ASP A 49 -10.63 -25.16 0.41
N ASN A 50 -11.45 -24.11 0.40
CA ASN A 50 -12.18 -23.67 -0.79
C ASN A 50 -11.28 -22.80 -1.70
N TRP A 51 -10.94 -23.36 -2.87
CA TRP A 51 -10.14 -22.68 -3.90
C TRP A 51 -10.70 -21.31 -4.32
N LEU A 52 -12.01 -21.20 -4.50
CA LEU A 52 -12.63 -19.94 -4.94
C LEU A 52 -12.46 -18.84 -3.90
N LEU A 53 -12.67 -19.17 -2.62
CA LEU A 53 -12.47 -18.24 -1.50
C LEU A 53 -11.00 -17.84 -1.35
N PHE A 54 -10.09 -18.79 -1.57
CA PHE A 54 -8.65 -18.51 -1.53
C PHE A 54 -8.25 -17.49 -2.61
N VAL A 55 -8.62 -17.71 -3.88
CA VAL A 55 -8.30 -16.81 -4.99
C VAL A 55 -8.99 -15.46 -4.85
N ALA A 56 -10.28 -15.44 -4.50
CA ALA A 56 -11.03 -14.21 -4.29
C ALA A 56 -10.42 -13.42 -3.13
N GLY A 57 -10.08 -14.10 -2.03
CA GLY A 57 -9.45 -13.48 -0.87
C GLY A 57 -8.07 -12.90 -1.16
N LEU A 58 -7.23 -13.58 -1.95
CA LEU A 58 -5.95 -13.02 -2.41
C LEU A 58 -6.16 -11.78 -3.27
N THR A 59 -7.16 -11.81 -4.15
CA THR A 59 -7.51 -10.68 -5.02
C THR A 59 -7.97 -9.47 -4.19
N ILE A 60 -8.83 -9.69 -3.19
CA ILE A 60 -9.29 -8.63 -2.27
C ILE A 60 -8.11 -8.04 -1.49
N ALA A 61 -7.19 -8.87 -0.99
CA ALA A 61 -5.99 -8.42 -0.30
C ALA A 61 -5.10 -7.54 -1.19
N MET A 62 -4.93 -7.96 -2.46
CA MET A 62 -4.19 -7.20 -3.47
C MET A 62 -4.83 -5.83 -3.73
N LEU A 63 -6.16 -5.80 -3.95
CA LEU A 63 -6.91 -4.57 -4.17
C LEU A 63 -6.84 -3.64 -2.96
N PHE A 64 -6.91 -4.18 -1.75
CA PHE A 64 -6.77 -3.42 -0.52
C PHE A 64 -5.39 -2.75 -0.40
N LEU A 65 -4.31 -3.50 -0.65
CA LEU A 65 -2.95 -2.98 -0.69
C LEU A 65 -2.80 -1.85 -1.74
N CYS A 66 -3.24 -2.11 -2.97
CA CYS A 66 -3.22 -1.13 -4.06
C CYS A 66 -4.06 0.12 -3.73
N GLY A 67 -5.22 -0.06 -3.10
CA GLY A 67 -6.10 1.03 -2.68
C GLY A 67 -5.46 1.90 -1.62
N MET A 68 -4.91 1.30 -0.55
CA MET A 68 -4.19 2.01 0.51
C MET A 68 -2.97 2.76 -0.03
N LEU A 69 -2.21 2.13 -0.92
CA LEU A 69 -1.05 2.75 -1.53
C LEU A 69 -1.43 3.92 -2.46
N THR A 70 -2.51 3.78 -3.23
CA THR A 70 -3.06 4.87 -4.06
C THR A 70 -3.54 6.03 -3.20
N TRP A 71 -4.26 5.72 -2.12
CA TRP A 71 -4.71 6.71 -1.15
C TRP A 71 -3.53 7.48 -0.55
N HIS A 72 -2.46 6.77 -0.15
CA HIS A 72 -1.25 7.39 0.39
C HIS A 72 -0.53 8.27 -0.65
N LEU A 73 -0.29 7.76 -1.85
CA LEU A 73 0.48 8.45 -2.89
C LEU A 73 -0.30 9.58 -3.57
N GLY A 74 -1.63 9.48 -3.62
CA GLY A 74 -2.51 10.50 -4.20
C GLY A 74 -2.36 11.88 -3.56
N ASN A 75 -1.85 11.94 -2.34
CA ASN A 75 -1.61 13.20 -1.62
C ASN A 75 -0.23 13.83 -1.89
N PHE A 76 0.63 13.19 -2.71
CA PHE A 76 1.99 13.68 -2.98
C PHE A 76 2.28 13.84 -4.49
N PRO A 77 3.17 14.77 -4.88
CA PRO A 77 3.62 14.87 -6.26
C PRO A 77 4.47 13.65 -6.65
N VAL A 78 4.35 13.21 -7.92
CA VAL A 78 5.01 12.00 -8.46
C VAL A 78 6.52 11.97 -8.21
N ARG A 79 7.20 13.13 -8.24
CA ARG A 79 8.65 13.24 -7.98
C ARG A 79 9.06 12.74 -6.60
N ARG A 80 8.18 12.76 -5.60
CA ARG A 80 8.46 12.32 -4.23
C ARG A 80 7.99 10.88 -3.95
N TRP A 81 7.37 10.21 -4.92
CA TRP A 81 6.84 8.86 -4.75
C TRP A 81 7.92 7.82 -4.42
N PRO A 82 9.10 7.78 -5.04
CA PRO A 82 10.07 6.70 -4.80
C PRO A 82 10.44 6.52 -3.32
N LEU A 83 10.74 7.62 -2.61
CA LEU A 83 11.07 7.59 -1.19
C LEU A 83 9.87 7.20 -0.31
N ARG A 84 8.65 7.60 -0.69
CA ARG A 84 7.42 7.28 0.05
C ARG A 84 7.02 5.83 -0.12
N VAL A 85 7.16 5.29 -1.33
CA VAL A 85 6.94 3.88 -1.63
C VAL A 85 7.93 3.02 -0.89
N LEU A 86 9.22 3.41 -0.88
CA LEU A 86 10.24 2.72 -0.10
C LEU A 86 9.91 2.72 1.40
N ALA A 87 9.54 3.88 1.95
CA ALA A 87 9.15 3.99 3.35
C ALA A 87 7.91 3.14 3.67
N PHE A 88 6.89 3.16 2.80
CA PHE A 88 5.68 2.35 2.93
C PHE A 88 6.04 0.87 2.97
N LEU A 89 6.84 0.39 2.01
CA LEU A 89 7.25 -1.00 1.91
C LEU A 89 8.02 -1.46 3.15
N ILE A 90 8.98 -0.67 3.63
CA ILE A 90 9.78 -1.01 4.81
C ILE A 90 8.89 -1.11 6.06
N ILE A 91 8.01 -0.13 6.27
CA ILE A 91 7.12 -0.11 7.44
C ILE A 91 6.12 -1.26 7.37
N GLU A 92 5.48 -1.46 6.23
CA GLU A 92 4.53 -2.56 6.01
C GLU A 92 5.17 -3.92 6.29
N VAL A 93 6.35 -4.18 5.71
CA VAL A 93 7.08 -5.44 5.92
C VAL A 93 7.52 -5.60 7.37
N ALA A 94 8.00 -4.54 8.02
CA ALA A 94 8.38 -4.60 9.44
C ALA A 94 7.18 -4.95 10.33
N VAL A 95 6.01 -4.37 10.05
CA VAL A 95 4.78 -4.66 10.79
C VAL A 95 4.27 -6.07 10.51
N GLU A 96 4.33 -6.53 9.26
CA GLU A 96 4.02 -7.93 8.93
C GLU A 96 4.93 -8.90 9.67
N LEU A 97 6.23 -8.61 9.74
CA LEU A 97 7.18 -9.44 10.47
C LEU A 97 6.94 -9.42 11.97
N GLY A 98 6.61 -8.26 12.54
CA GLY A 98 6.18 -8.16 13.93
C GLY A 98 4.94 -9.02 14.21
N MET A 99 3.93 -8.93 13.35
CA MET A 99 2.72 -9.75 13.46
C MET A 99 3.02 -11.24 13.28
N SER A 100 3.92 -11.59 12.36
CA SER A 100 4.39 -12.97 12.15
C SER A 100 5.06 -13.52 13.40
N SER A 101 5.92 -12.73 14.07
CA SER A 101 6.56 -13.13 15.32
C SER A 101 5.53 -13.44 16.41
N LEU A 102 4.48 -12.62 16.52
CA LEU A 102 3.37 -12.86 17.46
C LEU A 102 2.60 -14.14 17.11
N LEU A 103 2.35 -14.38 15.83
CA LEU A 103 1.64 -15.57 15.36
C LEU A 103 2.47 -16.85 15.49
N ILE A 104 3.79 -16.78 15.32
CA ILE A 104 4.73 -17.89 15.57
C ILE A 104 4.72 -18.21 17.07
N ALA A 105 4.82 -17.20 17.94
CA ALA A 105 4.73 -17.39 19.38
C ALA A 105 3.38 -18.02 19.81
N ALA A 106 2.30 -17.70 19.11
CA ALA A 106 0.97 -18.27 19.33
C ALA A 106 0.71 -19.60 18.60
N GLY A 107 1.68 -20.14 17.85
CA GLY A 107 1.54 -21.40 17.09
C GLY A 107 0.50 -21.35 15.97
N ARG A 108 0.22 -20.16 15.41
CA ARG A 108 -0.81 -19.93 14.38
C ARG A 108 -0.26 -19.55 13.02
N GLU A 109 1.01 -19.17 12.94
CA GLU A 109 1.64 -18.78 11.69
C GLU A 109 1.88 -20.00 10.80
N ARG A 110 1.47 -19.93 9.53
CA ARG A 110 1.63 -21.04 8.56
C ARG A 110 2.60 -20.65 7.45
N LEU A 111 3.57 -21.53 7.21
CA LEU A 111 4.45 -21.48 6.06
C LEU A 111 4.04 -22.60 5.08
N GLY A 112 3.09 -22.31 4.20
CA GLY A 112 2.52 -23.32 3.30
C GLY A 112 1.67 -24.33 4.09
N SER A 113 2.03 -25.61 4.04
CA SER A 113 1.33 -26.69 4.75
C SER A 113 1.77 -26.88 6.20
N GLN A 114 2.89 -26.28 6.61
CA GLN A 114 3.49 -26.46 7.94
C GLN A 114 3.33 -25.20 8.81
N LEU A 115 3.41 -25.38 10.14
CA LEU A 115 3.50 -24.27 11.07
C LEU A 115 4.90 -23.66 11.01
N ALA A 116 4.97 -22.33 10.97
CA ALA A 116 6.25 -21.63 10.95
C ALA A 116 6.91 -21.70 12.32
N THR A 117 8.22 -21.92 12.32
CA THR A 117 9.06 -21.91 13.52
C THR A 117 9.94 -20.66 13.56
N TRP A 118 10.61 -20.41 14.68
CA TRP A 118 11.57 -19.30 14.78
C TRP A 118 12.75 -19.44 13.82
N GLY A 119 13.09 -20.65 13.38
CA GLY A 119 14.10 -20.89 12.35
C GLY A 119 13.69 -20.37 10.96
N ASP A 120 12.39 -20.28 10.70
CA ASP A 120 11.84 -19.83 9.42
C ASP A 120 11.69 -18.30 9.35
N TRP A 121 12.00 -17.58 10.44
CA TRP A 121 11.74 -16.14 10.53
C TRP A 121 12.50 -15.32 9.48
N TRP A 122 13.77 -15.66 9.23
CA TRP A 122 14.59 -14.94 8.25
C TRP A 122 14.21 -15.24 6.79
N PRO A 123 14.00 -16.51 6.41
CA PRO A 123 13.38 -16.83 5.12
C PRO A 123 12.02 -16.15 4.92
N LEU A 124 11.19 -16.11 5.96
CA LEU A 124 9.88 -15.45 5.94
C LEU A 124 10.01 -13.94 5.70
N ALA A 125 10.98 -13.28 6.34
CA ALA A 125 11.27 -11.87 6.13
C ALA A 125 11.61 -11.56 4.68
N ALA A 126 12.55 -12.31 4.12
CA ALA A 126 12.97 -12.15 2.73
C ALA A 126 11.82 -12.42 1.75
N GLN A 127 11.07 -13.51 1.96
CA GLN A 127 9.92 -13.84 1.14
C GLN A 127 8.85 -12.75 1.17
N THR A 128 8.53 -12.23 2.36
CA THR A 128 7.54 -11.16 2.52
C THR A 128 7.97 -9.90 1.78
N LEU A 129 9.23 -9.49 1.93
CA LEU A 129 9.78 -8.32 1.24
C LEU A 129 9.73 -8.49 -0.29
N LEU A 130 10.10 -9.66 -0.81
CA LEU A 130 10.06 -9.94 -2.24
C LEU A 130 8.64 -9.95 -2.78
N GLN A 131 7.71 -10.63 -2.11
CA GLN A 131 6.30 -10.69 -2.52
C GLN A 131 5.67 -9.29 -2.54
N ARG A 132 5.92 -8.47 -1.52
CA ARG A 132 5.44 -7.08 -1.48
C ARG A 132 6.09 -6.24 -2.57
N GLY A 133 7.41 -6.36 -2.76
CA GLY A 133 8.13 -5.66 -3.83
C GLY A 133 7.57 -5.96 -5.21
N VAL A 134 7.31 -7.24 -5.53
CA VAL A 134 6.76 -7.69 -6.81
C VAL A 134 5.36 -7.13 -7.07
N VAL A 135 4.56 -6.81 -6.04
CA VAL A 135 3.24 -6.19 -6.22
C VAL A 135 3.34 -4.67 -6.26
N VAL A 136 4.01 -4.08 -5.28
CA VAL A 136 4.07 -2.63 -5.06
C VAL A 136 4.81 -1.92 -6.19
N ILE A 137 5.96 -2.44 -6.62
CA ILE A 137 6.80 -1.78 -7.63
C ILE A 137 6.05 -1.64 -8.97
N PRO A 138 5.55 -2.72 -9.62
CA PRO A 138 4.85 -2.57 -10.89
C PRO A 138 3.57 -1.75 -10.74
N PHE A 139 2.83 -1.91 -9.64
CA PHE A 139 1.63 -1.12 -9.40
C PHE A 139 1.92 0.38 -9.37
N VAL A 140 2.96 0.81 -8.64
CA VAL A 140 3.35 2.22 -8.57
C VAL A 140 3.80 2.74 -9.93
N LEU A 141 4.52 1.95 -10.72
CA LEU A 141 4.92 2.34 -12.08
C LEU A 141 3.71 2.59 -12.98
N VAL A 142 2.73 1.66 -12.95
CA VAL A 142 1.47 1.80 -13.68
C VAL A 142 0.70 3.03 -13.20
N LEU A 143 0.57 3.21 -11.88
CA LEU A 143 -0.11 4.36 -11.31
C LEU A 143 0.57 5.69 -11.69
N ALA A 144 1.91 5.73 -11.68
CA ALA A 144 2.68 6.92 -12.06
C ALA A 144 2.50 7.23 -13.54
N LEU A 145 2.45 6.22 -14.41
CA LEU A 145 2.17 6.39 -15.83
C LEU A 145 0.77 6.96 -16.05
N VAL A 146 -0.26 6.35 -15.42
CA VAL A 146 -1.66 6.81 -15.52
C VAL A 146 -1.79 8.26 -15.06
N VAL A 147 -1.22 8.61 -13.90
CA VAL A 147 -1.28 9.99 -13.38
C VAL A 147 -0.61 10.98 -14.33
N GLN A 148 0.52 10.61 -14.95
CA GLN A 148 1.19 11.47 -15.93
C GLN A 148 0.37 11.64 -17.22
N LEU A 149 -0.25 10.57 -17.73
CA LEU A 149 -1.12 10.63 -18.91
C LEU A 149 -2.34 11.52 -18.65
N VAL A 150 -3.01 11.34 -17.51
CA VAL A 150 -4.17 12.16 -17.12
C VAL A 150 -3.78 13.62 -16.99
N ARG A 151 -2.63 13.93 -16.37
CA ARG A 151 -2.13 15.32 -16.28
C ARG A 151 -1.92 15.93 -17.65
N ARG A 152 -1.25 15.23 -18.57
CA ARG A 152 -1.04 15.71 -19.95
C ARG A 152 -2.36 15.95 -20.68
N ALA A 153 -3.33 15.05 -20.54
CA ALA A 153 -4.64 15.19 -21.19
C ALA A 153 -5.45 16.37 -20.63
N VAL A 154 -5.35 16.64 -19.33
CA VAL A 154 -6.00 17.80 -18.70
C VAL A 154 -5.35 19.11 -19.15
N ASP A 155 -4.02 19.15 -19.20
CA ASP A 155 -3.27 20.34 -19.62
C ASP A 155 -3.60 20.71 -21.08
N GLN A 156 -3.63 19.73 -21.98
CA GLN A 156 -4.04 19.93 -23.38
C GLN A 156 -5.47 20.46 -23.53
N ARG A 157 -6.40 20.03 -22.67
CA ARG A 157 -7.79 20.52 -22.67
C ARG A 157 -7.91 21.95 -22.16
N GLN A 158 -7.02 22.38 -21.26
CA GLN A 158 -7.00 23.75 -20.74
C GLN A 158 -6.46 24.71 -21.80
N ASP A 159 -5.40 24.33 -22.51
CA ASP A 159 -4.84 25.14 -23.60
C ASP A 159 -5.81 25.29 -24.79
N ALA A 160 -6.67 24.28 -25.01
CA ALA A 160 -7.67 24.29 -26.08
C ALA A 160 -8.94 25.11 -25.78
N ARG A 161 -9.16 25.57 -24.53
CA ARG A 161 -10.29 26.46 -24.19
C ARG A 161 -9.79 27.91 -24.14
N PRO A 162 -10.12 28.77 -25.13
CA PRO A 162 -9.81 30.19 -25.03
C PRO A 162 -10.52 30.78 -23.81
N ALA A 163 -9.79 31.60 -23.05
CA ALA A 163 -10.34 32.35 -21.94
C ALA A 163 -11.46 33.27 -22.44
N HIS A 164 -12.69 32.95 -22.05
CA HIS A 164 -13.83 33.86 -22.13
C HIS A 164 -14.04 34.52 -20.77
#